data_AF-A0A2D9JKD4-F1
#
_entry.id   AF-A0A2D9JKD4-F1
#
_cell.length_a   1.000
_cell.length_b   1.000
_cell.length_c   1.000
_cell.angle_alpha   90.00
_cell.angle_beta   90.00
_cell.angle_gamma   90.00
#
_symmetry.space_group_name_H-M   'P 1'
#
loop_
_entity.id
_entity.type
_entity.pdbx_description
1 polymer ?
#
loop_
_entity_poly.entity_id
_entity_poly.type
_entity_poly.pdbx_seq_one_letter_code
_entity_poly.pdbx_strand_id
1 'polypeptide(L)'
;MSDREQVRDSVGAFTRFLLDIDALATSNERDCFSTTFCIAHSMGNYLLRKGLEYLSDQLGSPTGRKLFDETLMMAPDIAAHDIESNGKGRYIASFSRRVHVYFSKHDAVLTASNAKRFGANRLGRHGP
;
A
#
# COMPACT_ATOMS: atom_id res chain seq x y z
N MET A 1 -2.16 15.29 -17.51
CA MET A 1 -2.31 14.87 -16.10
C MET A 1 -1.72 13.49 -15.96
N SER A 2 -0.72 13.30 -15.09
CA SER A 2 -0.12 11.98 -14.85
C SER A 2 -0.99 11.12 -13.94
N ASP A 3 -0.89 9.80 -14.04
CA ASP A 3 -1.63 8.85 -13.19
C ASP A 3 -1.42 9.11 -11.68
N ARG A 4 -0.25 9.66 -11.29
CA ARG A 4 0.03 10.03 -9.90
C ARG A 4 -0.73 11.27 -9.43
N GLU A 5 -1.04 12.20 -10.34
CA GLU A 5 -1.87 13.37 -10.02
C GLU A 5 -3.31 12.92 -9.78
N GLN A 6 -3.86 12.06 -10.64
CA GLN A 6 -5.20 11.49 -10.46
C GLN A 6 -5.33 10.70 -9.15
N VAL A 7 -4.29 9.93 -8.78
CA VAL A 7 -4.26 9.26 -7.49
C VAL A 7 -4.31 10.26 -6.33
N ARG A 8 -3.55 11.36 -6.40
CA ARG A 8 -3.53 12.37 -5.31
C ARG A 8 -4.91 12.98 -5.07
N ASP A 9 -5.66 13.25 -6.13
CA ASP A 9 -7.02 13.79 -6.04
C ASP A 9 -7.98 12.78 -5.39
N SER A 10 -7.69 11.47 -5.52
CA SER A 10 -8.48 10.38 -4.96
C SER A 10 -8.08 10.00 -3.52
N VAL A 11 -6.94 10.47 -3.00
CA VAL A 11 -6.42 10.06 -1.68
C VAL A 11 -7.41 10.37 -0.57
N GLY A 12 -8.03 11.56 -0.56
CA GLY A 12 -8.94 11.95 0.52
C GLY A 12 -10.16 11.02 0.64
N ALA A 13 -10.81 10.72 -0.50
CA ALA A 13 -11.94 9.78 -0.54
C ALA A 13 -11.51 8.36 -0.14
N PHE A 14 -10.34 7.92 -0.59
CA PHE A 14 -9.80 6.61 -0.24
C PHE A 14 -9.44 6.51 1.26
N THR A 15 -8.88 7.55 1.87
CA THR A 15 -8.62 7.59 3.31
C THR A 15 -9.93 7.51 4.10
N ARG A 16 -11.00 8.16 3.63
CA ARG A 16 -12.31 8.03 4.27
C ARG A 16 -12.83 6.60 4.20
N PHE A 17 -12.72 5.96 3.04
CA PHE A 17 -13.05 4.55 2.87
C PHE A 17 -12.27 3.66 3.85
N LEU A 18 -10.97 3.91 4.05
CA LEU A 18 -10.17 3.15 5.02
C LEU A 18 -10.65 3.31 6.47
N LEU A 19 -11.11 4.49 6.87
CA LEU A 19 -11.74 4.70 8.18
C LEU A 19 -13.02 3.89 8.34
N ASP A 20 -13.85 3.86 7.30
CA ASP A 20 -15.11 3.11 7.32
C ASP A 20 -14.82 1.59 7.41
N ILE A 21 -13.77 1.09 6.74
CA ILE A 21 -13.29 -0.28 6.87
C ILE A 21 -12.76 -0.58 8.28
N ASP A 22 -11.99 0.33 8.87
CA ASP A 22 -11.47 0.19 10.24
C ASP A 22 -12.61 0.12 11.27
N ALA A 23 -13.61 0.98 11.13
CA ALA A 23 -14.81 0.99 11.97
C ALA A 23 -15.62 -0.30 11.82
N LEU A 24 -15.84 -0.75 10.57
CA LEU A 24 -16.53 -2.01 10.30
C LEU A 24 -15.79 -3.20 10.92
N ALA A 25 -14.47 -3.25 10.75
CA ALA A 25 -13.67 -4.34 11.28
C ALA A 25 -13.67 -4.37 12.81
N THR A 26 -13.59 -3.20 13.45
CA THR A 26 -13.69 -3.05 14.91
C THR A 26 -15.07 -3.45 15.44
N SER A 27 -16.14 -3.12 14.71
CA SER A 27 -17.49 -3.54 15.06
C SER A 27 -17.63 -5.06 14.98
N ASN A 28 -17.18 -5.65 13.87
CA ASN A 28 -17.31 -7.09 13.64
C ASN A 28 -16.49 -7.92 14.62
N GLU A 29 -15.32 -7.44 15.09
CA GLU A 29 -14.52 -8.15 16.09
C GLU A 29 -15.25 -8.43 17.40
N ARG A 30 -16.22 -7.58 17.77
CA ARG A 30 -17.03 -7.79 18.97
C ARG A 30 -17.98 -8.98 18.83
N ASP A 31 -18.35 -9.30 17.59
CA ASP A 31 -19.38 -10.28 17.25
C ASP A 31 -18.81 -11.55 16.61
N CYS A 32 -17.66 -11.49 15.92
CA CYS A 32 -16.96 -12.60 15.25
C CYS A 32 -15.48 -12.27 14.96
N PHE A 33 -14.62 -13.29 14.79
CA PHE A 33 -13.26 -13.12 14.28
C PHE A 33 -13.29 -12.60 12.83
N SER A 34 -13.15 -11.28 12.64
CA SER A 34 -13.20 -10.64 11.33
C SER A 34 -11.79 -10.50 10.76
N THR A 35 -11.49 -11.27 9.71
CA THR A 35 -10.22 -11.17 8.98
C THR A 35 -10.34 -10.25 7.77
N THR A 36 -9.41 -9.30 7.62
CA THR A 36 -9.43 -8.34 6.50
C THR A 36 -8.24 -8.54 5.57
N PHE A 37 -8.51 -8.72 4.27
CA PHE A 37 -7.48 -8.87 3.24
C PHE A 37 -7.49 -7.65 2.29
N CYS A 38 -6.32 -7.13 1.96
CA CYS A 38 -6.13 -6.06 0.99
C CYS A 38 -5.37 -6.59 -0.23
N ILE A 39 -5.87 -6.33 -1.43
CA ILE A 39 -5.13 -6.61 -2.68
C ILE A 39 -4.98 -5.29 -3.44
N ALA A 40 -3.74 -4.89 -3.68
CA ALA A 40 -3.40 -3.67 -4.41
C ALA A 40 -2.59 -4.00 -5.67
N HIS A 41 -3.02 -3.46 -6.80
CA HIS A 41 -2.41 -3.73 -8.10
C HIS A 41 -1.88 -2.44 -8.75
N SER A 42 -0.69 -2.49 -9.33
CA SER A 42 -0.09 -1.38 -10.10
C SER A 42 -0.13 -0.04 -9.32
N MET A 43 -0.72 1.02 -9.89
CA MET A 43 -0.93 2.33 -9.26
C MET A 43 -1.76 2.29 -7.97
N GLY A 44 -2.59 1.26 -7.79
CA GLY A 44 -3.32 1.03 -6.53
C GLY A 44 -2.38 0.85 -5.33
N ASN A 45 -1.15 0.37 -5.54
CA ASN A 45 -0.14 0.32 -4.48
C ASN A 45 0.32 1.71 -4.05
N TYR A 46 0.42 2.65 -4.99
CA TYR A 46 0.75 4.04 -4.68
C TYR A 46 -0.39 4.74 -3.94
N LEU A 47 -1.64 4.49 -4.36
CA LEU A 47 -2.84 4.98 -3.65
C LEU A 47 -2.92 4.39 -2.23
N LEU A 48 -2.74 3.07 -2.08
CA LEU A 48 -2.73 2.40 -0.79
C LEU A 48 -1.68 3.00 0.15
N ARG A 49 -0.45 3.18 -0.35
CA ARG A 49 0.63 3.80 0.42
C ARG A 49 0.27 5.20 0.89
N LYS A 50 -0.32 6.04 0.02
CA LYS A 50 -0.74 7.40 0.37
C LYS A 50 -1.94 7.42 1.31
N GLY A 51 -2.93 6.58 1.09
CA GLY A 51 -4.08 6.46 1.99
C GLY A 51 -3.68 6.08 3.41
N LEU A 52 -2.80 5.08 3.55
CA LEU A 52 -2.31 4.64 4.87
C LEU A 52 -1.38 5.65 5.56
N GLU A 53 -0.62 6.43 4.78
CA GLU A 53 0.15 7.57 5.30
C GLU A 53 -0.80 8.61 5.94
N TYR A 54 -1.84 9.02 5.22
CA TYR A 54 -2.83 9.99 5.73
C TYR A 54 -3.70 9.40 6.85
N LEU A 55 -4.02 8.11 6.78
CA LEU A 55 -4.73 7.42 7.86
C LEU A 55 -3.88 7.41 9.13
N SER A 56 -2.57 7.18 9.03
CA SER A 56 -1.64 7.27 10.15
C SER A 56 -1.60 8.67 10.75
N ASP A 57 -1.72 9.73 9.95
CA ASP A 57 -1.76 11.10 10.45
C ASP A 57 -3.05 11.37 11.24
N GLN A 58 -4.15 10.68 10.92
CA GLN A 58 -5.44 10.83 11.62
C GLN A 58 -5.57 9.95 12.86
N LEU A 59 -5.12 8.69 12.78
CA LEU A 59 -5.30 7.70 13.85
C LEU A 59 -4.04 7.48 14.70
N GLY A 60 -2.88 7.99 14.26
CA GLY A 60 -1.59 7.59 14.79
C GLY A 60 -1.11 6.24 14.24
N SER A 61 -0.03 5.73 14.82
CA SER A 61 0.46 4.38 14.48
C SER A 61 -0.41 3.31 15.18
N PRO A 62 -0.87 2.27 14.46
CA PRO A 62 -1.74 1.25 15.06
C PRO A 62 -0.99 0.43 16.13
N THR A 63 -1.43 0.56 17.38
CA THR A 63 -0.85 -0.11 18.57
C THR A 63 -1.51 -1.46 18.91
N GLY A 64 -2.63 -1.79 18.27
CA GLY A 64 -3.39 -3.02 18.50
C GLY A 64 -3.62 -3.84 17.23
N ARG A 65 -4.87 -4.27 17.01
CA ARG A 65 -5.29 -4.96 15.79
C ARG A 65 -4.84 -4.17 14.56
N LYS A 66 -4.28 -4.89 13.58
CA LYS A 66 -3.93 -4.31 12.29
C LYS A 66 -5.18 -4.14 11.43
N LEU A 67 -5.20 -3.13 10.58
CA LEU A 67 -6.32 -2.88 9.66
C LEU A 67 -6.50 -4.08 8.71
N PHE A 68 -5.38 -4.63 8.24
CA PHE A 68 -5.33 -5.81 7.37
C PHE A 68 -4.56 -6.95 8.04
N ASP A 69 -5.11 -8.15 7.96
CA ASP A 69 -4.38 -9.37 8.26
C ASP A 69 -3.33 -9.66 7.20
N GLU A 70 -3.67 -9.37 5.95
CA GLU A 70 -2.88 -9.69 4.77
C GLU A 70 -3.00 -8.58 3.74
N THR A 71 -1.86 -8.13 3.22
CA THR A 71 -1.82 -7.20 2.08
C THR A 71 -1.00 -7.81 0.95
N LEU A 72 -1.65 -8.03 -0.20
CA LEU A 72 -1.05 -8.53 -1.42
C LEU A 72 -0.79 -7.37 -2.40
N MET A 73 0.49 -7.09 -2.66
CA MET A 73 0.96 -6.07 -3.58
C MET A 73 1.36 -6.72 -4.91
N MET A 74 0.57 -6.50 -5.95
CA MET A 74 0.80 -7.04 -7.29
C MET A 74 1.34 -5.95 -8.23
N ALA A 75 2.45 -6.23 -8.91
CA ALA A 75 3.11 -5.33 -9.88
C ALA A 75 3.25 -3.87 -9.37
N PRO A 76 3.78 -3.62 -8.16
CA PRO A 76 3.61 -2.34 -7.48
C PRO A 76 4.42 -1.19 -8.10
N ASP A 77 3.80 -0.08 -8.51
CA ASP A 77 4.50 1.14 -9.00
C ASP A 77 5.10 2.01 -7.87
N ILE A 78 5.91 1.40 -7.01
CA ILE A 78 6.71 2.07 -5.97
C ILE A 78 8.19 1.66 -6.07
N ALA A 79 9.10 2.46 -5.51
CA ALA A 79 10.55 2.20 -5.60
C ALA A 79 11.00 1.13 -4.58
N ALA A 80 12.23 0.61 -4.71
CA ALA A 80 12.75 -0.45 -3.83
C ALA A 80 12.74 -0.05 -2.38
N HIS A 81 13.49 1.01 -2.15
CA HIS A 81 13.73 1.61 -0.86
C HIS A 81 12.44 2.13 -0.22
N ASP A 82 11.32 2.21 -0.96
CA ASP A 82 10.06 2.61 -0.36
C ASP A 82 9.55 1.51 0.61
N ILE A 83 9.80 0.21 0.40
CA ILE A 83 9.31 -0.85 1.31
C ILE A 83 10.27 -1.13 2.49
N GLU A 84 11.46 -0.53 2.51
CA GLU A 84 12.38 -0.65 3.66
C GLU A 84 11.76 -0.09 4.95
N SER A 85 12.27 -0.52 6.11
CA SER A 85 11.75 -0.17 7.44
C SER A 85 11.67 1.34 7.70
N ASN A 86 12.50 2.15 7.03
CA ASN A 86 12.50 3.61 7.09
C ASN A 86 11.96 4.26 5.79
N GLY A 87 11.47 3.46 4.85
CA GLY A 87 10.96 3.87 3.55
C GLY A 87 9.52 4.39 3.60
N LYS A 88 9.06 4.99 2.49
CA LYS A 88 7.73 5.59 2.36
C LYS A 88 6.57 4.60 2.41
N GLY A 89 6.86 3.31 2.32
CA GLY A 89 5.99 2.14 2.40
C GLY A 89 5.87 1.56 3.80
N ARG A 90 6.58 2.12 4.80
CA ARG A 90 6.46 1.73 6.22
C ARG A 90 5.00 1.62 6.69
N TYR A 91 4.11 2.49 6.20
CA TYR A 91 2.71 2.48 6.58
C TYR A 91 1.97 1.22 6.13
N ILE A 92 2.31 0.65 4.97
CA ILE A 92 1.73 -0.63 4.53
C ILE A 92 2.11 -1.73 5.53
N ALA A 93 3.37 -1.77 5.96
CA ALA A 93 3.83 -2.71 6.99
C ALA A 93 3.22 -2.41 8.37
N SER A 94 3.03 -1.13 8.73
CA SER A 94 2.44 -0.76 10.02
C SER A 94 0.98 -1.15 10.15
N PHE A 95 0.20 -1.07 9.07
CA PHE A 95 -1.24 -1.38 9.05
C PHE A 95 -1.57 -2.82 8.61
N SER A 96 -0.58 -3.62 8.23
CA SER A 96 -0.78 -5.02 7.81
C SER A 96 -0.04 -5.98 8.72
N ARG A 97 -0.65 -7.10 9.09
CA ARG A 97 0.05 -8.16 9.85
C ARG A 97 1.04 -8.93 8.98
N ARG A 98 0.71 -9.15 7.70
CA ARG A 98 1.58 -9.75 6.69
C ARG A 98 1.45 -9.01 5.36
N VAL A 99 2.56 -8.92 4.64
CA VAL A 99 2.65 -8.24 3.34
C VAL A 99 3.34 -9.16 2.34
N HIS A 100 2.67 -9.39 1.21
CA HIS A 100 3.17 -10.20 0.11
C HIS A 100 3.40 -9.32 -1.12
N VAL A 101 4.55 -9.45 -1.75
CA VAL A 101 4.88 -8.69 -2.96
C VAL A 101 5.10 -9.65 -4.12
N TYR A 102 4.29 -9.52 -5.16
CA TYR A 102 4.40 -10.30 -6.39
C TYR A 102 4.73 -9.37 -7.56
N PHE A 103 5.82 -9.70 -8.27
CA PHE A 103 6.25 -8.99 -9.47
C PHE A 103 6.75 -9.99 -10.52
N SER A 104 6.56 -9.66 -11.80
CA SER A 104 7.13 -10.42 -12.91
C SER A 104 8.37 -9.71 -13.44
N LYS A 105 9.46 -10.47 -13.64
CA LYS A 105 10.69 -9.95 -14.30
C LYS A 105 10.45 -9.54 -15.75
N HIS A 106 9.37 -10.02 -16.37
CA HIS A 106 9.01 -9.76 -17.77
C HIS A 106 7.83 -8.78 -17.93
N ASP A 107 7.48 -8.03 -16.89
CA ASP A 107 6.43 -7.03 -16.98
C ASP A 107 6.88 -5.84 -17.85
N ALA A 108 6.47 -5.86 -19.12
CA ALA A 108 6.82 -4.86 -20.12
C ALA A 108 6.24 -3.46 -19.80
N VAL A 109 5.11 -3.38 -19.08
CA VAL A 109 4.47 -2.10 -18.71
C VAL A 109 5.28 -1.39 -17.61
N LEU A 110 5.90 -2.17 -16.72
CA LEU A 110 6.88 -1.68 -15.75
C LEU A 110 8.26 -1.36 -16.36
N THR A 111 8.59 -1.96 -17.51
CA THR A 111 9.85 -1.72 -18.23
C THR A 111 9.77 -0.46 -19.10
N ALA A 112 8.63 -0.17 -19.74
CA ALA A 112 8.42 1.06 -20.52
C ALA A 112 8.39 2.33 -19.65
N SER A 113 7.85 2.23 -18.43
CA SER A 113 7.83 3.34 -17.44
C SER A 113 9.20 3.61 -16.81
N ASN A 114 10.14 2.66 -16.87
CA ASN A 114 11.53 2.81 -16.42
C ASN A 114 12.37 3.73 -17.34
N ALA A 115 12.10 3.75 -18.64
CA ALA A 115 12.88 4.56 -19.59
C ALA A 115 12.74 6.09 -19.33
N LYS A 116 11.66 6.52 -18.68
CA LYS A 116 11.45 7.91 -18.26
C LYS A 116 12.06 8.27 -16.90
N ARG A 117 12.62 7.31 -16.15
CA ARG A 117 13.04 7.49 -14.76
C ARG A 117 14.53 7.18 -14.63
N PHE A 118 15.34 8.24 -14.74
CA PHE A 118 16.78 8.23 -14.45
C PHE A 118 17.07 7.63 -13.06
N GLY A 119 17.45 6.35 -13.01
CA GLY A 119 18.40 5.82 -12.01
C GLY A 119 17.88 5.41 -10.62
N ALA A 120 16.57 5.31 -10.36
CA ALA A 120 16.09 4.81 -9.07
C ALA A 120 15.81 3.30 -9.10
N ASN A 121 16.60 2.52 -8.34
CA ASN A 121 16.44 1.05 -8.24
C ASN A 121 15.11 0.66 -7.57
N ARG A 122 14.46 -0.39 -8.10
CA ARG A 122 13.13 -0.92 -7.67
C ARG A 122 13.22 -2.23 -6.89
N LEU A 123 12.23 -2.47 -6.02
CA LEU A 123 12.23 -3.60 -5.08
C LEU A 123 12.17 -4.89 -5.88
N GLY A 124 12.98 -5.86 -5.52
CA GLY A 124 12.98 -7.19 -6.16
C GLY A 124 13.86 -7.30 -7.39
N ARG A 125 14.56 -6.24 -7.83
CA ARG A 125 15.60 -6.36 -8.88
C ARG A 125 16.92 -6.91 -8.32
N HIS A 126 17.23 -6.51 -7.10
CA HIS A 126 18.13 -7.22 -6.21
C HIS A 126 17.28 -7.57 -4.98
N GLY A 127 17.59 -8.66 -4.29
CA GLY A 127 16.82 -9.11 -3.12
C GLY A 127 16.75 -8.07 -2.00
N PRO A 128 16.23 -8.43 -0.81
CA PRO A 128 16.19 -7.51 0.32
C PRO A 128 17.56 -6.89 0.62
#